data_AF-A0A0M4DXK1-F1
#
_entry.id   AF-A0A0M4DXK1-F1
#
_cell.length_a   1.000
_cell.length_b   1.000
_cell.length_c   1.000
_cell.angle_alpha   90.00
_cell.angle_beta   90.00
_cell.angle_gamma   90.00
#
_symmetry.space_group_name_H-M   'P 1'
#
loop_
_entity.id
_entity.type
_entity.pdbx_description
1 polymer ?
#
loop_
_entity_poly.entity_id
_entity_poly.type
_entity_poly.pdbx_seq_one_letter_code
_entity_poly.pdbx_strand_id
1 'polypeptide(L)'
;MKDPALELLRTRPDLADLAAFPFDFDIARAYHVEDVRLASGAPLEPVAGDDTGGTYFVCGDGAVLYASSEGEAVLIADSVTEALETIIRLPRWCEGIRPGLDEEQLLAAVREGDEEAREQFAPELDARRAALLSGLGLPDRPLFELAAMAESAARRTEPDHVLLNAHELGAYRLPGDPPRRSLRDVVLAPGREALERMRSGEPGSWEEVGADAVLRAGVIRAAQYDRRADDLPLLCFLLERENTERTDWFHERLSAAVLVGLHGRTEDVQLLREATGGWVTDAEGAVSRARKEDEECHGQDPAAESEFTWIELARRQGRTEHARVALIRMLDDTGPDAERLRELSRALERLGDHAQAARAQSDLLSLQDTGWDRAAEAHVLARLELRKGDLGAARRALERARTAVGLDGAAPDATVSEWHRRGLGRMITQQHLELVITAVEAGEADLARETMRHGKVLLKSIADGFRSSLGDLPARATWAVARLGRGPS
;
A
#
# COMPACT_ATOMS: atom_id res chain seq x y z
N MET A 1 14.30 -15.25 14.42
CA MET A 1 15.73 -15.37 14.78
C MET A 1 15.86 -14.92 16.23
N LYS A 2 16.57 -15.64 17.12
CA LYS A 2 16.66 -15.26 18.54
C LYS A 2 17.78 -14.23 18.73
N ASP A 3 17.44 -13.02 19.14
CA ASP A 3 18.43 -11.97 19.46
C ASP A 3 19.09 -12.27 20.81
N PRO A 4 20.44 -12.25 20.90
CA PRO A 4 21.15 -12.62 22.12
C PRO A 4 20.86 -11.68 23.30
N ALA A 5 20.71 -10.37 23.06
CA ALA A 5 20.43 -9.41 24.11
C ALA A 5 19.02 -9.63 24.70
N LEU A 6 18.04 -9.93 23.84
CA LEU A 6 16.68 -10.25 24.28
C LEU A 6 16.62 -11.54 25.10
N GLU A 7 17.35 -12.59 24.72
CA GLU A 7 17.42 -13.83 25.51
C GLU A 7 18.12 -13.62 26.86
N LEU A 8 19.13 -12.73 26.93
CA LEU A 8 19.75 -12.34 28.19
C LEU A 8 18.74 -11.63 29.10
N LEU A 9 18.01 -10.63 28.61
CA LEU A 9 16.97 -9.95 29.40
C LEU A 9 15.91 -10.94 29.91
N ARG A 10 15.49 -11.90 29.09
CA ARG A 10 14.52 -12.95 29.49
C ARG A 10 15.04 -13.89 30.58
N THR A 11 16.35 -14.05 30.72
CA THR A 11 16.97 -15.00 31.67
C THR A 11 17.64 -14.33 32.87
N ARG A 12 17.86 -13.01 32.81
CA ARG A 12 18.52 -12.19 33.83
C ARG A 12 17.59 -11.07 34.31
N PRO A 13 16.77 -11.32 35.36
CA PRO A 13 15.87 -10.33 35.91
C PRO A 13 16.57 -9.03 36.32
N ASP A 14 17.81 -9.12 36.81
CA ASP A 14 18.61 -7.96 37.18
C ASP A 14 18.94 -7.04 35.98
N LEU A 15 19.15 -7.61 34.79
CA LEU A 15 19.36 -6.84 33.57
C LEU A 15 18.03 -6.32 33.00
N ALA A 16 16.96 -7.11 33.13
CA ALA A 16 15.61 -6.67 32.75
C ALA A 16 15.16 -5.46 33.57
N ASP A 17 15.38 -5.46 34.88
CA ASP A 17 15.05 -4.34 35.77
C ASP A 17 15.83 -3.07 35.39
N LEU A 18 17.12 -3.22 35.05
CA LEU A 18 17.95 -2.10 34.57
C LEU A 18 17.49 -1.57 33.21
N ALA A 19 17.09 -2.45 32.29
CA ALA A 19 16.58 -2.06 30.97
C ALA A 19 15.22 -1.35 31.08
N ALA A 20 14.34 -1.83 31.97
CA ALA A 20 13.04 -1.23 32.23
C ALA A 20 13.18 0.17 32.84
N PHE A 21 14.09 0.35 33.81
CA PHE A 21 14.33 1.65 34.42
C PHE A 21 15.84 1.90 34.69
N PRO A 22 16.43 2.98 34.15
CA PRO A 22 15.74 4.15 33.59
C PRO A 22 15.46 4.10 32.08
N PHE A 23 15.88 3.06 31.35
CA PHE A 23 15.98 3.11 29.88
C PHE A 23 14.70 2.76 29.11
N ASP A 24 13.56 2.60 29.78
CA ASP A 24 12.25 2.44 29.13
C ASP A 24 12.13 1.25 28.16
N PHE A 25 12.88 0.17 28.41
CA PHE A 25 12.76 -1.09 27.68
C PHE A 25 12.32 -2.20 28.63
N ASP A 26 11.01 -2.26 28.90
CA ASP A 26 10.43 -3.22 29.83
C ASP A 26 9.83 -4.43 29.11
N ILE A 27 10.49 -5.58 29.23
CA ILE A 27 10.04 -6.86 28.65
C ILE A 27 8.78 -7.42 29.30
N ALA A 28 8.42 -6.97 30.51
CA ALA A 28 7.15 -7.33 31.17
C ALA A 28 5.96 -6.57 30.56
N ARG A 29 6.23 -5.53 29.77
CA ARG A 29 5.24 -4.72 29.05
C ARG A 29 5.25 -4.95 27.54
N ALA A 30 5.56 -6.19 27.12
CA ALA A 30 5.53 -6.62 25.72
C ALA A 30 4.10 -6.78 25.16
N TYR A 31 3.29 -5.71 25.26
CA TYR A 31 1.97 -5.62 24.67
C TYR A 31 1.74 -4.19 24.18
N HIS A 32 0.98 -4.05 23.11
CA HIS A 32 0.56 -2.76 22.59
C HIS A 32 -0.87 -2.44 23.02
N VAL A 33 -1.24 -1.16 23.03
CA VAL A 33 -2.56 -0.69 23.48
C VAL A 33 -3.71 -1.17 22.59
N GLU A 34 -3.39 -1.53 21.34
CA GLU A 34 -4.31 -2.05 20.34
C GLU A 34 -3.65 -3.14 19.48
N ASP A 35 -4.46 -3.93 18.79
CA ASP A 35 -3.93 -4.91 17.84
C ASP A 35 -3.36 -4.19 16.62
N VAL A 36 -2.12 -4.52 16.25
CA VAL A 36 -1.41 -3.93 15.11
C VAL A 36 -0.78 -4.99 14.23
N ARG A 37 -0.51 -4.62 12.97
CA ARG A 37 0.16 -5.48 11.99
C ARG A 37 0.94 -4.65 10.96
N LEU A 38 1.92 -5.26 10.31
CA LEU A 38 2.57 -4.64 9.16
C LEU A 38 1.64 -4.66 7.93
N ALA A 39 1.68 -3.60 7.13
CA ALA A 39 0.94 -3.49 5.87
C ALA A 39 1.33 -4.59 4.87
N SER A 40 2.61 -4.96 4.86
CA SER A 40 3.16 -6.07 4.07
C SER A 40 2.67 -7.46 4.52
N GLY A 41 2.06 -7.56 5.71
CA GLY A 41 1.67 -8.83 6.32
C GLY A 41 2.83 -9.62 6.93
N ALA A 42 4.04 -9.04 6.95
CA ALA A 42 5.19 -9.65 7.59
C ALA A 42 4.97 -9.83 9.11
N PRO A 43 5.62 -10.84 9.74
CA PRO A 43 5.52 -11.05 11.19
C PRO A 43 5.96 -9.83 12.00
N LEU A 44 5.27 -9.61 13.10
CA LEU A 44 5.54 -8.53 14.05
C LEU A 44 5.34 -9.08 15.47
N GLU A 45 6.40 -9.09 16.29
CA GLU A 45 6.38 -9.61 17.66
C GLU A 45 6.64 -8.46 18.64
N PRO A 46 5.72 -8.14 19.58
CA PRO A 46 6.02 -7.19 20.65
C PRO A 46 7.06 -7.82 21.60
N VAL A 47 8.12 -7.07 21.92
CA VAL A 47 9.23 -7.57 22.77
C VAL A 47 9.44 -6.77 24.04
N ALA A 48 9.03 -5.51 24.07
CA ALA A 48 9.09 -4.64 25.24
C ALA A 48 8.13 -3.45 25.09
N GLY A 49 7.90 -2.73 26.20
CA GLY A 49 7.19 -1.44 26.19
C GLY A 49 7.90 -0.40 27.03
N ASP A 50 7.51 0.86 26.86
CA ASP A 50 7.98 1.98 27.66
C ASP A 50 6.94 2.44 28.69
N ASP A 51 7.33 3.38 29.56
CA ASP A 51 6.45 3.91 30.60
C ASP A 51 5.31 4.81 30.09
N THR A 52 5.48 5.39 28.90
CA THR A 52 4.52 6.24 28.19
C THR A 52 3.45 5.46 27.41
N GLY A 53 3.58 4.14 27.28
CA GLY A 53 2.65 3.28 26.53
C GLY A 53 3.09 2.93 25.11
N GLY A 54 4.31 3.31 24.71
CA GLY A 54 4.95 2.86 23.49
C GLY A 54 5.41 1.41 23.57
N THR A 55 5.63 0.80 22.40
CA THR A 55 5.96 -0.62 22.26
C THR A 55 7.08 -0.81 21.25
N TYR A 56 8.01 -1.71 21.58
CA TYR A 56 9.05 -2.17 20.69
C TYR A 56 8.65 -3.51 20.08
N PHE A 57 8.69 -3.59 18.76
CA PHE A 57 8.39 -4.79 18.00
C PHE A 57 9.62 -5.27 17.25
N VAL A 58 9.79 -6.59 17.18
CA VAL A 58 10.72 -7.24 16.26
C VAL A 58 9.97 -7.62 14.99
N CYS A 59 10.44 -7.13 13.86
CA CYS A 59 9.92 -7.45 12.54
C CYS A 59 10.49 -8.78 12.02
N GLY A 60 9.87 -9.34 10.98
CA GLY A 60 10.27 -10.65 10.42
C GLY A 60 11.72 -10.73 9.92
N ASP A 61 12.33 -9.61 9.59
CA ASP A 61 13.75 -9.46 9.19
C ASP A 61 14.71 -9.24 10.37
N GLY A 62 14.18 -9.05 11.59
CA GLY A 62 14.95 -8.80 12.81
C GLY A 62 15.07 -7.32 13.19
N ALA A 63 14.65 -6.41 12.31
CA ALA A 63 14.64 -4.98 12.61
C ALA A 63 13.69 -4.65 13.76
N VAL A 64 13.98 -3.57 14.48
CA VAL A 64 13.18 -3.11 15.63
C VAL A 64 12.38 -1.89 15.25
N LEU A 65 11.06 -2.03 15.30
CA LEU A 65 10.09 -0.97 15.12
C LEU A 65 9.62 -0.48 16.49
N TYR A 66 9.73 0.81 16.75
CA TYR A 66 9.06 1.45 17.88
C TYR A 66 7.74 2.05 17.44
N ALA A 67 6.67 1.84 18.20
CA ALA A 67 5.38 2.47 18.00
C ALA A 67 4.92 3.18 19.28
N SER A 68 4.54 4.45 19.17
CA SER A 68 3.99 5.23 20.28
C SER A 68 2.49 4.97 20.46
N SER A 69 1.96 5.25 21.64
CA SER A 69 0.52 5.26 21.90
C SER A 69 -0.23 6.36 21.12
N GLU A 70 0.49 7.37 20.61
CA GLU A 70 -0.05 8.51 19.86
C GLU A 70 -0.16 8.25 18.35
N GLY A 71 0.05 7.00 17.92
CA GLY A 71 -0.10 6.61 16.53
C GLY A 71 1.10 6.96 15.65
N GLU A 72 2.31 7.01 16.21
CA GLU A 72 3.56 7.15 15.44
C GLU A 72 4.36 5.85 15.44
N ALA A 73 5.01 5.49 14.34
CA ALA A 73 5.86 4.30 14.27
C ALA A 73 7.10 4.53 13.40
N VAL A 74 8.25 4.01 13.85
CA VAL A 74 9.53 4.17 13.17
C VAL A 74 10.47 3.02 13.47
N LEU A 75 11.27 2.59 12.47
CA LEU A 75 12.39 1.69 12.72
C LEU A 75 13.48 2.44 13.49
N ILE A 76 13.98 1.83 14.55
CA ILE A 76 15.04 2.41 15.39
C ILE A 76 16.38 1.68 15.24
N ALA A 77 16.38 0.43 14.74
CA ALA A 77 17.58 -0.39 14.60
C ALA A 77 17.35 -1.65 13.74
N ASP A 78 18.43 -2.31 13.31
CA ASP A 78 18.39 -3.59 12.58
C ASP A 78 18.33 -4.85 13.47
N SER A 79 18.48 -4.70 14.78
CA SER A 79 18.41 -5.80 15.75
C SER A 79 18.05 -5.30 17.15
N VAL A 80 17.64 -6.18 18.06
CA VAL A 80 17.36 -5.79 19.46
C VAL A 80 18.65 -5.40 20.19
N THR A 81 19.76 -6.07 19.87
CA THR A 81 21.09 -5.68 20.37
C THR A 81 21.43 -4.23 20.01
N GLU A 82 21.24 -3.84 18.75
CA GLU A 82 21.47 -2.47 18.29
C GLU A 82 20.46 -1.48 18.87
N ALA A 83 19.18 -1.85 18.95
CA ALA A 83 18.14 -1.02 19.56
C ALA A 83 18.48 -0.70 21.02
N LEU A 84 18.89 -1.70 21.81
CA LEU A 84 19.27 -1.52 23.20
C LEU A 84 20.50 -0.62 23.33
N GLU A 85 21.52 -0.78 22.49
CA GLU A 85 22.67 0.13 22.51
C GLU A 85 22.25 1.58 22.24
N THR A 86 21.40 1.80 21.23
CA THR A 86 20.84 3.11 20.90
C THR A 86 20.03 3.69 22.06
N ILE A 87 19.08 2.94 22.62
CA ILE A 87 18.20 3.41 23.71
C ILE A 87 19.00 3.76 24.97
N ILE A 88 20.03 2.97 25.30
CA ILE A 88 20.83 3.16 26.52
C ILE A 88 21.78 4.37 26.42
N ARG A 89 22.26 4.67 25.21
CA ARG A 89 23.32 5.66 24.96
C ARG A 89 22.84 6.94 24.28
N LEU A 90 21.67 6.90 23.64
CA LEU A 90 20.91 8.02 23.10
C LEU A 90 19.48 8.00 23.65
N PRO A 91 19.29 8.15 24.97
CA PRO A 91 17.97 7.96 25.58
C PRO A 91 16.97 9.04 25.18
N ARG A 92 15.69 8.70 25.24
CA ARG A 92 14.59 9.59 24.81
C ARG A 92 14.49 10.91 25.58
N TRP A 93 14.97 10.97 26.83
CA TRP A 93 14.96 12.19 27.65
C TRP A 93 15.98 13.23 27.16
N CYS A 94 16.89 12.85 26.27
CA CYS A 94 17.80 13.80 25.62
C CYS A 94 17.09 14.54 24.47
N GLU A 95 16.15 15.43 24.80
CA GLU A 95 15.32 16.19 23.84
C GLU A 95 16.13 17.08 22.87
N GLY A 96 17.40 17.34 23.19
CA GLY A 96 18.33 18.09 22.34
C GLY A 96 18.82 17.32 21.10
N ILE A 97 18.64 16.00 21.04
CA ILE A 97 19.12 15.16 19.93
C ILE A 97 18.24 15.37 18.69
N ARG A 98 18.85 15.76 17.58
CA ARG A 98 18.18 16.01 16.30
C ARG A 98 19.01 15.49 15.13
N PRO A 99 18.40 15.23 13.96
CA PRO A 99 19.16 14.89 12.76
C PRO A 99 20.16 15.99 12.39
N GLY A 100 21.37 15.59 11.96
CA GLY A 100 22.39 16.50 11.43
C GLY A 100 23.30 17.18 12.46
N LEU A 101 23.21 16.83 13.74
CA LEU A 101 24.19 17.28 14.74
C LEU A 101 25.58 16.68 14.47
N ASP A 102 26.62 17.48 14.71
CA ASP A 102 27.98 16.95 14.75
C ASP A 102 28.26 16.19 16.05
N GLU A 103 29.43 15.55 16.14
CA GLU A 103 29.80 14.73 17.29
C GLU A 103 29.86 15.53 18.60
N GLU A 104 30.34 16.77 18.57
CA GLU A 104 30.45 17.61 19.78
C GLU A 104 29.08 18.04 20.28
N GLN A 105 28.19 18.44 19.36
CA GLN A 105 26.81 18.80 19.65
C GLN A 105 26.02 17.61 20.19
N LEU A 106 26.18 16.42 19.59
CA LEU A 106 25.51 15.22 20.07
C LEU A 106 25.97 14.84 21.48
N LEU A 107 27.28 14.90 21.75
CA LEU A 107 27.84 14.67 23.09
C LEU A 107 27.32 15.69 24.10
N ALA A 108 27.21 16.96 23.72
CA ALA A 108 26.67 18.00 24.59
C ALA A 108 25.19 17.75 24.94
N ALA A 109 24.36 17.42 23.94
CA ALA A 109 22.94 17.13 24.14
C ALA A 109 22.71 15.92 25.05
N VAL A 110 23.51 14.85 24.90
CA VAL A 110 23.43 13.68 25.78
C VAL A 110 23.86 14.02 27.21
N ARG A 111 24.94 14.80 27.38
CA ARG A 111 25.40 15.23 28.71
C ARG A 111 24.34 16.06 29.44
N GLU A 112 23.74 17.02 28.75
CA GLU A 112 22.67 17.88 29.30
C GLU A 112 21.47 17.03 29.75
N GLY A 113 20.95 16.16 28.87
CA GLY A 113 19.82 15.29 29.23
C GLY A 113 20.16 14.30 30.36
N ASP A 114 21.39 13.77 30.40
CA ASP A 114 21.83 12.90 31.48
C ASP A 114 21.99 13.65 32.82
N GLU A 115 22.42 14.91 32.80
CA GLU A 115 22.48 15.77 34.00
C GLU A 115 21.07 15.95 34.58
N GLU A 116 20.10 16.31 33.74
CA GLU A 116 18.70 16.42 34.17
C GLU A 116 18.13 15.09 34.70
N ALA A 117 18.40 13.97 34.00
CA ALA A 117 17.94 12.65 34.43
C ALA A 117 18.52 12.25 35.79
N ARG A 118 19.80 12.53 36.05
CA ARG A 118 20.45 12.28 37.36
C ARG A 118 19.78 13.06 38.48
N GLU A 119 19.38 14.30 38.22
CA GLU A 119 18.72 15.16 39.20
C GLU A 119 17.27 14.74 39.47
N GLN A 120 16.54 14.33 38.43
CA GLN A 120 15.09 14.13 38.53
C GLN A 120 14.68 12.72 38.95
N PHE A 121 15.26 11.67 38.36
CA PHE A 121 14.75 10.30 38.52
C PHE A 121 15.81 9.20 38.58
N ALA A 122 17.03 9.42 38.06
CA ALA A 122 18.06 8.39 37.94
C ALA A 122 19.42 8.82 38.54
N PRO A 123 19.54 9.04 39.86
CA PRO A 123 20.79 9.53 40.49
C PRO A 123 21.99 8.59 40.29
N GLU A 124 21.75 7.31 40.02
CA GLU A 124 22.78 6.29 39.77
C GLU A 124 22.92 5.95 38.26
N LEU A 125 22.49 6.84 37.36
CA LEU A 125 22.41 6.61 35.92
C LEU A 125 23.69 5.99 35.34
N ASP A 126 24.86 6.56 35.65
CA ASP A 126 26.14 6.10 35.06
C ASP A 126 26.49 4.66 35.48
N ALA A 127 26.26 4.32 36.76
CA ALA A 127 26.51 2.98 37.28
C ALA A 127 25.53 1.96 36.68
N ARG A 128 24.26 2.33 36.55
CA ARG A 128 23.22 1.49 35.93
C ARG A 128 23.47 1.28 34.44
N ARG A 129 23.82 2.35 33.71
CA ARG A 129 24.21 2.31 32.30
C ARG A 129 25.39 1.37 32.08
N ALA A 130 26.47 1.54 32.85
CA ALA A 130 27.66 0.71 32.73
C ALA A 130 27.39 -0.76 33.05
N ALA A 131 26.59 -1.03 34.10
CA ALA A 131 26.18 -2.38 34.45
C ALA A 131 25.35 -3.05 33.35
N LEU A 132 24.41 -2.32 32.74
CA LEU A 132 23.56 -2.86 31.68
C LEU A 132 24.35 -3.11 30.39
N LEU A 133 25.16 -2.14 29.93
CA LEU A 133 26.03 -2.29 28.76
C LEU A 133 26.96 -3.49 28.91
N SER A 134 27.64 -3.60 30.06
CA SER A 134 28.54 -4.72 30.35
C SER A 134 27.80 -6.05 30.51
N GLY A 135 26.62 -6.05 31.13
CA GLY A 135 25.83 -7.26 31.39
C GLY A 135 25.25 -7.86 30.12
N LEU A 136 24.85 -7.02 29.16
CA LEU A 136 24.37 -7.42 27.85
C LEU A 136 25.50 -7.68 26.85
N GLY A 137 26.73 -7.24 27.15
CA GLY A 137 27.87 -7.35 26.23
C GLY A 137 27.69 -6.50 24.99
N LEU A 138 27.06 -5.33 25.13
CA LEU A 138 26.82 -4.40 24.01
C LEU A 138 28.13 -3.76 23.55
N PRO A 139 28.26 -3.48 22.25
CA PRO A 139 29.44 -2.78 21.74
C PRO A 139 29.46 -1.33 22.24
N ASP A 140 30.63 -0.69 22.13
CA ASP A 140 30.85 0.71 22.52
C ASP A 140 31.11 1.57 21.28
N ARG A 141 30.09 1.70 20.42
CA ARG A 141 30.20 2.50 19.19
C ARG A 141 30.30 4.00 19.49
N PRO A 142 30.87 4.85 18.64
CA PRO A 142 30.72 6.28 18.79
C PRO A 142 29.25 6.72 18.71
N LEU A 143 28.84 7.75 19.45
CA LEU A 143 27.44 8.21 19.46
C LEU A 143 26.96 8.67 18.08
N PHE A 144 27.83 9.31 17.31
CA PHE A 144 27.48 9.75 15.95
C PHE A 144 27.22 8.56 15.01
N GLU A 145 27.91 7.43 15.22
CA GLU A 145 27.67 6.21 14.45
C GLU A 145 26.30 5.63 14.80
N LEU A 146 25.95 5.56 16.08
CA LEU A 146 24.62 5.13 16.53
C LEU A 146 23.50 6.02 16.00
N ALA A 147 23.69 7.35 16.05
CA ALA A 147 22.72 8.29 15.52
C ALA A 147 22.54 8.11 13.99
N ALA A 148 23.63 7.91 13.25
CA ALA A 148 23.57 7.66 11.81
C ALA A 148 22.89 6.31 11.48
N MET A 149 23.13 5.27 12.30
CA MET A 149 22.46 3.98 12.17
C MET A 149 20.95 4.08 12.42
N ALA A 150 20.55 4.76 13.51
CA ALA A 150 19.14 5.02 13.81
C ALA A 150 18.45 5.84 12.72
N GLU A 151 19.11 6.88 12.18
CA GLU A 151 18.59 7.66 11.06
C GLU A 151 18.45 6.81 9.78
N SER A 152 19.42 5.95 9.51
CA SER A 152 19.38 4.99 8.40
C SER A 152 18.24 3.96 8.57
N ALA A 153 17.99 3.49 9.78
CA ALA A 153 16.85 2.63 10.10
C ALA A 153 15.53 3.39 9.88
N ALA A 154 15.39 4.60 10.42
CA ALA A 154 14.21 5.43 10.26
C ALA A 154 13.84 5.67 8.78
N ARG A 155 14.83 5.95 7.92
CA ARG A 155 14.63 6.14 6.47
C ARG A 155 14.11 4.88 5.74
N ARG A 156 14.30 3.68 6.30
CA ARG A 156 13.82 2.41 5.74
C ARG A 156 12.47 1.98 6.26
N THR A 157 11.89 2.69 7.23
CA THR A 157 10.57 2.35 7.80
C THR A 157 9.52 2.21 6.70
N GLU A 158 9.50 3.13 5.75
CA GLU A 158 8.71 2.99 4.54
C GLU A 158 9.58 2.53 3.36
N PRO A 159 9.10 1.57 2.55
CA PRO A 159 7.72 1.08 2.52
C PRO A 159 7.43 -0.19 3.35
N ASP A 160 8.45 -0.92 3.81
CA ASP A 160 8.29 -2.33 4.18
C ASP A 160 7.76 -2.54 5.62
N HIS A 161 7.88 -1.53 6.48
CA HIS A 161 7.57 -1.60 7.92
C HIS A 161 6.44 -0.64 8.33
N VAL A 162 5.52 -0.33 7.42
CA VAL A 162 4.33 0.46 7.74
C VAL A 162 3.43 -0.30 8.70
N LEU A 163 3.29 0.25 9.91
CA LEU A 163 2.41 -0.28 10.95
C LEU A 163 0.97 0.19 10.71
N LEU A 164 0.05 -0.76 10.78
CA LEU A 164 -1.39 -0.52 10.69
C LEU A 164 -2.07 -0.93 11.99
N ASN A 165 -3.10 -0.18 12.39
CA ASN A 165 -4.11 -0.73 13.28
C ASN A 165 -4.75 -1.97 12.62
N ALA A 166 -4.83 -3.10 13.31
CA ALA A 166 -5.25 -4.37 12.72
C ALA A 166 -6.74 -4.40 12.34
N HIS A 167 -7.56 -3.56 12.99
CA HIS A 167 -9.01 -3.50 12.81
C HIS A 167 -9.42 -2.36 11.89
N GLU A 168 -8.98 -1.14 12.19
CA GLU A 168 -9.31 0.08 11.44
C GLU A 168 -8.47 0.24 10.17
N LEU A 169 -7.31 -0.43 10.11
CA LEU A 169 -6.37 -0.40 8.97
C LEU A 169 -5.76 0.97 8.66
N GLY A 170 -5.95 1.96 9.54
CA GLY A 170 -5.23 3.23 9.46
C GLY A 170 -3.73 3.05 9.74
N ALA A 171 -2.88 3.75 8.99
CA ALA A 171 -1.44 3.65 9.16
C ALA A 171 -0.93 4.61 10.24
N TYR A 172 -0.02 4.11 11.07
CA TYR A 172 0.73 4.93 12.01
C TYR A 172 1.57 5.95 11.24
N ARG A 173 1.66 7.16 11.76
CA ARG A 173 2.44 8.26 11.14
C ARG A 173 3.93 8.01 11.36
N LEU A 174 4.75 8.42 10.41
CA LEU A 174 6.18 8.55 10.68
C LEU A 174 6.39 9.74 11.62
N PRO A 175 7.20 9.61 12.68
CA PRO A 175 7.52 10.73 13.55
C PRO A 175 8.32 11.79 12.76
N GLY A 176 7.93 13.06 12.93
CA GLY A 176 8.53 14.20 12.24
C GLY A 176 8.10 14.37 10.77
N ASP A 177 8.84 15.20 10.04
CA ASP A 177 8.68 15.42 8.59
C ASP A 177 9.89 14.82 7.85
N PRO A 178 10.05 13.49 7.84
CA PRO A 178 11.20 12.88 7.19
C PRO A 178 11.15 13.21 5.70
N PRO A 179 12.30 13.47 5.05
CA PRO A 179 12.35 13.65 3.61
C PRO A 179 11.95 12.33 2.94
N ARG A 180 10.65 12.13 2.72
CA ARG A 180 10.12 10.99 1.97
C ARG A 180 10.69 11.11 0.56
N ARG A 181 11.39 10.08 0.09
CA ARG A 181 11.56 9.96 -1.37
C ARG A 181 10.16 9.86 -1.95
N SER A 182 9.78 10.86 -2.74
CA SER A 182 8.48 10.83 -3.39
C SER A 182 8.38 9.55 -4.24
N LEU A 183 7.21 8.91 -4.27
CA LEU A 183 6.99 7.71 -5.07
C LEU A 183 7.43 7.94 -6.52
N ARG A 184 7.10 9.11 -7.06
CA ARG A 184 7.54 9.62 -8.35
C ARG A 184 9.04 9.50 -8.57
N ASP A 185 9.85 10.00 -7.64
CA ASP A 185 11.32 9.98 -7.81
C ASP A 185 11.84 8.53 -7.78
N VAL A 186 11.24 7.66 -6.96
CA VAL A 186 11.56 6.23 -6.91
C VAL A 186 11.26 5.55 -8.26
N VAL A 187 10.09 5.80 -8.85
CA VAL A 187 9.68 5.12 -10.10
C VAL A 187 10.30 5.73 -11.36
N LEU A 188 10.68 7.00 -11.33
CA LEU A 188 11.34 7.65 -12.47
C LEU A 188 12.85 7.36 -12.53
N ALA A 189 13.49 7.03 -11.41
CA ALA A 189 14.94 6.83 -11.37
C ALA A 189 15.46 5.82 -12.42
N PRO A 190 14.90 4.60 -12.57
CA PRO A 190 15.36 3.66 -13.59
C PRO A 190 15.19 4.18 -15.02
N GLY A 191 14.09 4.89 -15.28
CA GLY A 191 13.81 5.50 -16.58
C GLY A 191 14.78 6.62 -16.92
N ARG A 192 15.16 7.45 -15.94
CA ARG A 192 16.16 8.51 -16.11
C ARG A 192 17.54 7.94 -16.39
N GLU A 193 17.95 6.92 -15.65
CA GLU A 193 19.22 6.22 -15.88
C GLU A 193 19.27 5.60 -17.28
N ALA A 194 18.22 4.88 -17.69
CA ALA A 194 18.15 4.28 -19.02
C ALA A 194 18.10 5.34 -20.15
N LEU A 195 17.38 6.45 -19.95
CA LEU A 195 17.34 7.55 -20.91
C LEU A 195 18.73 8.17 -21.13
N GLU A 196 19.51 8.39 -20.05
CA GLU A 196 20.88 8.89 -20.18
C GLU A 196 21.82 7.88 -20.86
N ARG A 197 21.67 6.58 -20.60
CA ARG A 197 22.41 5.53 -21.34
C ARG A 197 22.09 5.56 -22.84
N MET A 198 20.81 5.68 -23.20
CA MET A 198 20.40 5.81 -24.61
C MET A 198 20.96 7.09 -25.27
N ARG A 199 20.94 8.22 -24.56
CA ARG A 199 21.48 9.52 -25.04
C ARG A 199 22.99 9.52 -25.21
N SER A 200 23.70 8.84 -24.32
CA SER A 200 25.16 8.68 -24.40
C SER A 200 25.62 7.70 -25.50
N GLY A 201 24.68 6.98 -26.11
CA GLY A 201 24.99 5.99 -27.15
C GLY A 201 25.59 4.72 -26.59
N GLU A 202 25.29 4.36 -25.34
CA GLU A 202 25.75 3.10 -24.73
C GLU A 202 25.28 1.91 -25.60
N PRO A 203 26.19 1.02 -26.05
CA PRO A 203 25.84 -0.10 -26.90
C PRO A 203 24.78 -1.01 -26.25
N GLY A 204 23.71 -1.33 -26.97
CA GLY A 204 22.64 -2.23 -26.50
C GLY A 204 21.54 -1.56 -25.68
N SER A 205 21.70 -0.29 -25.30
CA SER A 205 20.72 0.42 -24.47
C SER A 205 19.35 0.59 -25.16
N TRP A 206 19.33 0.80 -26.47
CA TRP A 206 18.09 0.93 -27.23
C TRP A 206 17.35 -0.39 -27.34
N GLU A 207 18.07 -1.50 -27.59
CA GLU A 207 17.49 -2.84 -27.66
C GLU A 207 16.93 -3.30 -26.30
N GLU A 208 17.66 -3.03 -25.22
CA GLU A 208 17.24 -3.31 -23.85
C GLU A 208 15.92 -2.59 -23.52
N VAL A 209 15.90 -1.26 -23.67
CA VAL A 209 14.70 -0.44 -23.42
C VAL A 209 13.57 -0.81 -24.38
N GLY A 210 13.88 -1.12 -25.63
CA GLY A 210 12.90 -1.52 -26.62
C GLY A 210 12.18 -2.83 -26.27
N ALA A 211 12.88 -3.79 -25.67
CA ALA A 211 12.36 -5.12 -25.34
C ALA A 211 11.62 -5.21 -23.99
N ASP A 212 11.84 -4.26 -23.08
CA ASP A 212 11.19 -4.23 -21.77
C ASP A 212 10.15 -3.11 -21.70
N ALA A 213 8.86 -3.48 -21.81
CA ALA A 213 7.75 -2.53 -21.77
C ALA A 213 7.69 -1.68 -20.48
N VAL A 214 8.15 -2.21 -19.35
CA VAL A 214 8.15 -1.47 -18.08
C VAL A 214 9.25 -0.42 -18.06
N LEU A 215 10.46 -0.80 -18.48
CA LEU A 215 11.57 0.14 -18.60
C LEU A 215 11.26 1.22 -19.64
N ARG A 216 10.69 0.82 -20.78
CA ARG A 216 10.27 1.70 -21.87
C ARG A 216 9.26 2.75 -21.42
N ALA A 217 8.24 2.34 -20.65
CA ALA A 217 7.29 3.26 -20.01
C ALA A 217 8.02 4.28 -19.12
N GLY A 218 8.98 3.83 -18.31
CA GLY A 218 9.81 4.69 -17.47
C GLY A 218 10.63 5.70 -18.26
N VAL A 219 11.22 5.29 -19.39
CA VAL A 219 12.00 6.16 -20.29
C VAL A 219 11.10 7.21 -20.96
N ILE A 220 9.92 6.82 -21.48
CA ILE A 220 8.95 7.76 -22.08
C ILE A 220 8.56 8.83 -21.06
N ARG A 221 8.26 8.44 -19.82
CA ARG A 221 7.94 9.38 -18.74
C ARG A 221 9.14 10.23 -18.35
N ALA A 222 10.35 9.67 -18.26
CA ALA A 222 11.54 10.46 -17.98
C ALA A 222 11.79 11.54 -19.06
N ALA A 223 11.65 11.17 -20.34
CA ALA A 223 11.78 12.08 -21.47
C ALA A 223 10.67 13.15 -21.51
N GLN A 224 9.47 12.84 -21.02
CA GLN A 224 8.38 13.81 -20.88
C GLN A 224 8.77 15.01 -20.01
N TYR A 225 9.53 14.77 -18.93
CA TYR A 225 9.90 15.80 -17.94
C TYR A 225 11.34 16.33 -18.10
N ASP A 226 12.20 15.64 -18.83
CA ASP A 226 13.53 16.12 -19.25
C ASP A 226 13.62 16.11 -20.78
N ARG A 227 12.91 17.02 -21.44
CA ARG A 227 12.80 17.07 -22.90
C ARG A 227 14.08 17.64 -23.52
N ARG A 228 14.62 16.97 -24.55
CA ARG A 228 15.68 17.53 -25.41
C ARG A 228 15.28 17.48 -26.87
N ALA A 229 15.63 18.52 -27.63
CA ALA A 229 15.30 18.60 -29.06
C ALA A 229 15.92 17.44 -29.87
N ASP A 230 17.07 16.94 -29.42
CA ASP A 230 17.81 15.85 -30.06
C ASP A 230 17.23 14.46 -29.75
N ASP A 231 16.23 14.35 -28.85
CA ASP A 231 15.61 13.07 -28.49
C ASP A 231 14.68 12.53 -29.59
N LEU A 232 14.36 13.29 -30.65
CA LEU A 232 13.38 12.86 -31.66
C LEU A 232 13.61 11.43 -32.22
N PRO A 233 14.83 11.04 -32.64
CA PRO A 233 15.06 9.67 -33.14
C PRO A 233 14.76 8.60 -32.09
N LEU A 234 15.07 8.88 -30.83
CA LEU A 234 14.79 8.00 -29.69
C LEU A 234 13.29 7.92 -29.42
N LEU A 235 12.57 9.06 -29.44
CA LEU A 235 11.13 9.11 -29.24
C LEU A 235 10.38 8.37 -30.34
N CYS A 236 10.79 8.50 -31.61
CA CYS A 236 10.24 7.71 -32.71
C CYS A 236 10.46 6.21 -32.50
N PHE A 237 11.66 5.80 -32.08
CA PHE A 237 11.96 4.40 -31.76
C PHE A 237 11.05 3.85 -30.64
N LEU A 238 10.88 4.59 -29.54
CA LEU A 238 10.01 4.18 -28.43
C LEU A 238 8.54 4.04 -28.90
N LEU A 239 8.06 4.99 -29.71
CA LEU A 239 6.71 4.96 -30.25
C LEU A 239 6.46 3.79 -31.21
N GLU A 240 7.43 3.47 -32.06
CA GLU A 240 7.39 2.28 -32.94
C GLU A 240 7.26 0.99 -32.14
N ARG A 241 8.00 0.87 -31.03
CA ARG A 241 7.92 -0.28 -30.13
C ARG A 241 6.56 -0.41 -29.47
N GLU A 242 6.00 0.69 -28.95
CA GLU A 242 4.64 0.69 -28.38
C GLU A 242 3.56 0.31 -29.42
N ASN A 243 3.70 0.77 -30.66
CA ASN A 243 2.77 0.41 -31.74
C ASN A 243 2.83 -1.07 -32.11
N THR A 244 4.04 -1.65 -32.08
CA THR A 244 4.28 -3.04 -32.50
C THR A 244 3.82 -4.04 -31.44
N GLU A 245 4.18 -3.82 -30.18
CA GLU A 245 3.89 -4.77 -29.10
C GLU A 245 2.41 -4.80 -28.72
N ARG A 246 1.66 -3.72 -29.03
CA ARG A 246 0.24 -3.58 -28.68
C ARG A 246 -0.01 -3.97 -27.23
N THR A 247 0.79 -3.42 -26.33
CA THR A 247 0.56 -3.59 -24.90
C THR A 247 -0.86 -3.11 -24.58
N ASP A 248 -1.51 -3.71 -23.58
CA ASP A 248 -2.89 -3.35 -23.17
C ASP A 248 -3.02 -1.89 -22.66
N TRP A 249 -1.95 -1.11 -22.71
CA TRP A 249 -1.77 0.17 -22.03
C TRP A 249 -1.75 1.34 -23.02
N PHE A 250 -2.80 2.16 -22.94
CA PHE A 250 -3.06 3.24 -23.89
C PHE A 250 -2.25 4.52 -23.59
N HIS A 251 -1.84 4.74 -22.34
CA HIS A 251 -1.33 6.03 -21.89
C HIS A 251 0.10 6.31 -22.36
N GLU A 252 1.05 5.38 -22.19
CA GLU A 252 2.46 5.60 -22.57
C GLU A 252 2.62 5.77 -24.09
N ARG A 253 1.86 5.01 -24.88
CA ARG A 253 1.82 5.16 -26.34
C ARG A 253 1.33 6.54 -26.76
N LEU A 254 0.28 7.05 -26.12
CA LEU A 254 -0.20 8.41 -26.38
C LEU A 254 0.82 9.46 -25.94
N SER A 255 1.45 9.30 -24.77
CA SER A 255 2.51 10.21 -24.33
C SER A 255 3.68 10.25 -25.31
N ALA A 256 4.16 9.10 -25.80
CA ALA A 256 5.20 9.04 -26.82
C ALA A 256 4.76 9.70 -28.14
N ALA A 257 3.50 9.49 -28.57
CA ALA A 257 2.93 10.15 -29.75
C ALA A 257 2.84 11.67 -29.59
N VAL A 258 2.47 12.17 -28.42
CA VAL A 258 2.48 13.60 -28.11
C VAL A 258 3.91 14.15 -28.20
N LEU A 259 4.88 13.49 -27.57
CA LEU A 259 6.28 13.93 -27.58
C LEU A 259 6.85 13.98 -29.00
N VAL A 260 6.64 12.95 -29.84
CA VAL A 260 7.04 12.98 -31.27
C VAL A 260 6.30 14.08 -32.02
N GLY A 261 4.99 14.21 -31.82
CA GLY A 261 4.14 15.19 -32.49
C GLY A 261 4.56 16.65 -32.24
N LEU A 262 5.14 16.96 -31.08
CA LEU A 262 5.65 18.30 -30.76
C LEU A 262 6.80 18.75 -31.68
N HIS A 263 7.54 17.82 -32.30
CA HIS A 263 8.61 18.14 -33.26
C HIS A 263 8.10 18.47 -34.67
N GLY A 264 6.89 18.03 -35.02
CA GLY A 264 6.20 18.44 -36.25
C GLY A 264 6.87 18.06 -37.57
N ARG A 265 7.61 16.95 -37.63
CA ARG A 265 8.21 16.48 -38.88
C ARG A 265 7.18 15.74 -39.74
N THR A 266 7.20 16.02 -41.04
CA THR A 266 6.30 15.36 -42.01
C THR A 266 6.57 13.85 -42.13
N GLU A 267 7.81 13.44 -41.90
CA GLU A 267 8.25 12.04 -41.95
C GLU A 267 7.58 11.17 -40.88
N ASP A 268 7.26 11.74 -39.72
CA ASP A 268 6.69 11.03 -38.57
C ASP A 268 5.15 10.88 -38.65
N VAL A 269 4.50 11.52 -39.62
CA VAL A 269 3.02 11.56 -39.71
C VAL A 269 2.41 10.16 -39.81
N GLN A 270 3.04 9.23 -40.53
CA GLN A 270 2.53 7.86 -40.64
C GLN A 270 2.61 7.12 -39.30
N LEU A 271 3.71 7.27 -38.57
CA LEU A 271 3.91 6.68 -37.25
C LEU A 271 2.87 7.23 -36.24
N LEU A 272 2.67 8.54 -36.24
CA LEU A 272 1.66 9.21 -35.41
C LEU A 272 0.23 8.79 -35.77
N ARG A 273 -0.06 8.61 -37.07
CA ARG A 273 -1.36 8.13 -37.55
C ARG A 273 -1.66 6.72 -37.02
N GLU A 274 -0.68 5.83 -37.04
CA GLU A 274 -0.82 4.47 -36.49
C GLU A 274 -1.06 4.49 -34.98
N ALA A 275 -0.28 5.29 -34.25
CA ALA A 275 -0.39 5.40 -32.79
C ALA A 275 -1.73 5.98 -32.32
N THR A 276 -2.28 6.93 -33.07
CA THR A 276 -3.51 7.65 -32.71
C THR A 276 -4.78 7.01 -33.27
N GLY A 277 -4.68 5.91 -34.03
CA GLY A 277 -5.84 5.28 -34.66
C GLY A 277 -6.43 6.10 -35.81
N GLY A 278 -5.59 6.83 -36.54
CA GLY A 278 -5.98 7.56 -37.76
C GLY A 278 -6.30 9.03 -37.58
N TRP A 279 -6.22 9.57 -36.36
CA TRP A 279 -6.65 10.94 -36.06
C TRP A 279 -5.64 12.01 -36.51
N VAL A 280 -4.39 11.63 -36.72
CA VAL A 280 -3.35 12.50 -37.28
C VAL A 280 -3.24 12.27 -38.78
N THR A 281 -3.49 13.32 -39.57
CA THR A 281 -3.51 13.27 -41.05
C THR A 281 -2.32 13.95 -41.69
N ASP A 282 -1.75 14.97 -41.07
CA ASP A 282 -0.67 15.81 -41.56
C ASP A 282 0.16 16.38 -40.39
N ALA A 283 1.29 17.01 -40.72
CA ALA A 283 2.24 17.50 -39.73
C ALA A 283 1.72 18.70 -38.92
N GLU A 284 0.92 19.58 -39.52
CA GLU A 284 0.38 20.75 -38.84
C GLU A 284 -0.68 20.33 -37.80
N GLY A 285 -1.58 19.43 -38.21
CA GLY A 285 -2.56 18.81 -37.32
C GLY A 285 -1.90 18.01 -36.20
N ALA A 286 -0.79 17.31 -36.49
CA ALA A 286 0.00 16.61 -35.48
C ALA A 286 0.51 17.55 -34.39
N VAL A 287 1.15 18.66 -34.75
CA VAL A 287 1.69 19.65 -33.80
C VAL A 287 0.57 20.32 -33.00
N SER A 288 -0.48 20.78 -33.68
CA SER A 288 -1.59 21.47 -33.02
C SER A 288 -2.25 20.57 -31.98
N ARG A 289 -2.42 19.28 -32.29
CA ARG A 289 -2.99 18.32 -31.36
C ARG A 289 -2.02 17.98 -30.24
N ALA A 290 -0.77 17.69 -30.56
CA ALA A 290 0.24 17.37 -29.57
C ALA A 290 0.34 18.49 -28.53
N ARG A 291 0.38 19.76 -28.96
CA ARG A 291 0.37 20.91 -28.03
C ARG A 291 -0.85 20.95 -27.11
N LYS A 292 -2.04 20.67 -27.66
CA LYS A 292 -3.28 20.64 -26.88
C LYS A 292 -3.25 19.53 -25.83
N GLU A 293 -2.91 18.31 -26.23
CA GLU A 293 -2.83 17.15 -25.33
C GLU A 293 -1.69 17.32 -24.31
N ASP A 294 -0.59 17.95 -24.70
CA ASP A 294 0.53 18.31 -23.82
C ASP A 294 0.10 19.28 -22.72
N GLU A 295 -0.65 20.32 -23.10
CA GLU A 295 -1.18 21.31 -22.15
C GLU A 295 -2.26 20.72 -21.23
N GLU A 296 -3.14 19.87 -21.75
CA GLU A 296 -4.28 19.32 -21.00
C GLU A 296 -3.90 18.11 -20.13
N CYS A 297 -2.95 17.27 -20.57
CA CYS A 297 -2.73 15.94 -19.99
C CYS A 297 -1.25 15.50 -19.87
N HIS A 298 -0.32 16.11 -20.61
CA HIS A 298 1.05 15.58 -20.74
C HIS A 298 2.16 16.63 -20.53
N GLY A 299 1.92 17.59 -19.64
CA GLY A 299 2.87 18.68 -19.34
C GLY A 299 4.23 18.24 -18.79
N GLN A 300 5.07 19.22 -18.47
CA GLN A 300 6.46 19.01 -18.03
C GLN A 300 6.65 19.01 -16.51
N ASP A 301 5.60 19.33 -15.73
CA ASP A 301 5.67 19.28 -14.28
C ASP A 301 5.22 17.90 -13.78
N PRO A 302 6.13 17.05 -13.26
CA PRO A 302 5.75 15.74 -12.79
C PRO A 302 5.05 15.80 -11.41
N ALA A 303 4.95 16.95 -10.75
CA ALA A 303 4.09 17.16 -9.58
C ALA A 303 2.61 17.40 -9.95
N ALA A 304 2.32 17.80 -11.19
CA ALA A 304 0.95 17.96 -11.69
C ALA A 304 0.33 16.63 -12.17
N GLU A 305 1.14 15.59 -12.34
CA GLU A 305 0.70 14.25 -12.73
C GLU A 305 -0.06 13.56 -11.58
N SER A 306 -1.09 12.78 -11.92
CA SER A 306 -1.85 12.04 -10.93
C SER A 306 -0.97 11.05 -10.16
N GLU A 307 -1.11 11.00 -8.84
CA GLU A 307 -0.43 10.00 -8.00
C GLU A 307 -0.72 8.56 -8.45
N PHE A 308 -1.92 8.30 -9.00
CA PHE A 308 -2.28 6.99 -9.53
C PHE A 308 -1.42 6.58 -10.74
N THR A 309 -0.91 7.53 -11.51
CA THR A 309 0.07 7.26 -12.58
C THR A 309 1.35 6.69 -11.99
N TRP A 310 1.87 7.28 -10.91
CA TRP A 310 3.08 6.81 -10.23
C TRP A 310 2.86 5.46 -9.54
N ILE A 311 1.69 5.24 -8.95
CA ILE A 311 1.30 3.96 -8.35
C ILE A 311 1.26 2.84 -9.39
N GLU A 312 0.65 3.09 -10.54
CA GLU A 312 0.59 2.09 -11.61
C GLU A 312 1.98 1.78 -12.18
N LEU A 313 2.83 2.80 -12.35
CA LEU A 313 4.22 2.58 -12.76
C LEU A 313 5.01 1.79 -11.71
N ALA A 314 4.85 2.09 -10.42
CA ALA A 314 5.46 1.33 -9.32
C ALA A 314 5.03 -0.14 -9.36
N ARG A 315 3.73 -0.40 -9.54
CA ARG A 315 3.18 -1.76 -9.66
C ARG A 315 3.79 -2.51 -10.83
N ARG A 316 3.90 -1.88 -12.00
CA ARG A 316 4.53 -2.49 -13.20
C ARG A 316 6.01 -2.79 -12.98
N GLN A 317 6.72 -1.95 -12.23
CA GLN A 317 8.12 -2.17 -11.84
C GLN A 317 8.30 -3.22 -10.74
N GLY A 318 7.23 -3.86 -10.25
CA GLY A 318 7.30 -4.81 -9.13
C GLY A 318 7.55 -4.14 -7.77
N ARG A 319 7.45 -2.81 -7.68
CA ARG A 319 7.60 -2.03 -6.44
C ARG A 319 6.29 -2.01 -5.65
N THR A 320 5.76 -3.19 -5.37
CA THR A 320 4.43 -3.40 -4.78
C THR A 320 4.25 -2.67 -3.45
N GLU A 321 5.23 -2.73 -2.55
CA GLU A 321 5.11 -2.08 -1.23
C GLU A 321 5.17 -0.55 -1.33
N HIS A 322 5.93 0.01 -2.27
CA HIS A 322 5.89 1.46 -2.54
C HIS A 322 4.50 1.91 -3.03
N ALA A 323 3.90 1.14 -3.94
CA ALA A 323 2.54 1.39 -4.40
C ALA A 323 1.51 1.23 -3.27
N ARG A 324 1.67 0.21 -2.41
CA ARG A 324 0.79 -0.06 -1.27
C ARG A 324 0.80 1.11 -0.30
N VAL A 325 1.98 1.54 0.14
CA VAL A 325 2.13 2.63 1.11
C VAL A 325 1.54 3.92 0.56
N ALA A 326 1.80 4.26 -0.71
CA ALA A 326 1.20 5.44 -1.32
C ALA A 326 -0.33 5.39 -1.31
N LEU A 327 -0.92 4.25 -1.68
CA LEU A 327 -2.38 4.08 -1.66
C LEU A 327 -2.97 4.13 -0.24
N ILE A 328 -2.30 3.55 0.75
CA ILE A 328 -2.74 3.60 2.15
C ILE A 328 -2.70 5.04 2.68
N ARG A 329 -1.60 5.77 2.45
CA ARG A 329 -1.49 7.17 2.85
C ARG A 329 -2.55 8.03 2.17
N MET A 330 -2.76 7.87 0.87
CA MET A 330 -3.84 8.54 0.15
C MET A 330 -5.21 8.21 0.74
N LEU A 331 -5.48 6.96 1.11
CA LEU A 331 -6.75 6.56 1.72
C LEU A 331 -6.95 7.21 3.09
N ASP A 332 -5.92 7.22 3.93
CA ASP A 332 -5.96 7.89 5.24
C ASP A 332 -6.26 9.39 5.10
N ASP A 333 -5.80 10.03 4.01
CA ASP A 333 -5.97 11.46 3.75
C ASP A 333 -7.25 11.83 2.95
N THR A 334 -7.94 10.87 2.31
CA THR A 334 -8.96 11.14 1.27
C THR A 334 -10.26 11.80 1.78
N GLY A 335 -10.65 11.61 3.05
CA GLY A 335 -11.93 12.12 3.55
C GLY A 335 -13.16 11.61 2.76
N PRO A 336 -14.33 12.29 2.85
CA PRO A 336 -15.58 11.83 2.23
C PRO A 336 -15.68 12.17 0.73
N ASP A 337 -14.77 11.65 -0.09
CA ASP A 337 -14.78 11.79 -1.56
C ASP A 337 -15.11 10.46 -2.25
N ALA A 338 -16.33 10.34 -2.78
CA ALA A 338 -16.82 9.11 -3.39
C ALA A 338 -16.10 8.74 -4.71
N GLU A 339 -15.62 9.70 -5.49
CA GLU A 339 -14.89 9.39 -6.72
C GLU A 339 -13.49 8.87 -6.38
N ARG A 340 -12.80 9.57 -5.48
CA ARG A 340 -11.46 9.19 -5.02
C ARG A 340 -11.45 7.85 -4.30
N LEU A 341 -12.40 7.61 -3.39
CA LEU A 341 -12.53 6.31 -2.69
C LEU A 341 -12.80 5.15 -3.65
N ARG A 342 -13.57 5.38 -4.72
CA ARG A 342 -13.82 4.36 -5.75
C ARG A 342 -12.54 4.05 -6.54
N GLU A 343 -11.74 5.06 -6.85
CA GLU A 343 -10.46 4.86 -7.53
C GLU A 343 -9.44 4.13 -6.63
N LEU A 344 -9.36 4.52 -5.35
CA LEU A 344 -8.54 3.86 -4.34
C LEU A 344 -8.91 2.39 -4.13
N SER A 345 -10.21 2.10 -3.93
CA SER A 345 -10.72 0.72 -3.81
C SER A 345 -10.27 -0.15 -4.98
N ARG A 346 -10.41 0.36 -6.21
CA ARG A 346 -9.97 -0.36 -7.42
C ARG A 346 -8.45 -0.51 -7.52
N ALA A 347 -7.69 0.52 -7.16
CA ALA A 347 -6.23 0.48 -7.20
C ALA A 347 -5.66 -0.51 -6.18
N LEU A 348 -6.19 -0.50 -4.96
CA LEU A 348 -5.85 -1.45 -3.89
C LEU A 348 -6.26 -2.89 -4.29
N GLU A 349 -7.43 -3.07 -4.89
CA GLU A 349 -7.86 -4.37 -5.41
C GLU A 349 -6.91 -4.89 -6.50
N ARG A 350 -6.48 -4.03 -7.44
CA ARG A 350 -5.50 -4.38 -8.48
C ARG A 350 -4.13 -4.74 -7.91
N LEU A 351 -3.75 -4.13 -6.78
CA LEU A 351 -2.52 -4.46 -6.07
C LEU A 351 -2.63 -5.78 -5.27
N GLY A 352 -3.85 -6.29 -5.07
CA GLY A 352 -4.14 -7.46 -4.24
C GLY A 352 -4.33 -7.14 -2.76
N ASP A 353 -4.37 -5.86 -2.36
CA ASP A 353 -4.67 -5.45 -0.98
C ASP A 353 -6.18 -5.44 -0.72
N HIS A 354 -6.76 -6.63 -0.57
CA HIS A 354 -8.20 -6.78 -0.40
C HIS A 354 -8.71 -6.19 0.91
N ALA A 355 -7.86 -6.09 1.94
CA ALA A 355 -8.24 -5.51 3.23
C ALA A 355 -8.41 -3.99 3.12
N GLN A 356 -7.42 -3.28 2.57
CA GLN A 356 -7.52 -1.84 2.36
C GLN A 356 -8.54 -1.49 1.26
N ALA A 357 -8.66 -2.31 0.22
CA ALA A 357 -9.72 -2.14 -0.78
C ALA A 357 -11.12 -2.24 -0.14
N ALA A 358 -11.34 -3.22 0.77
CA ALA A 358 -12.59 -3.34 1.50
C ALA A 358 -12.86 -2.13 2.41
N ARG A 359 -11.83 -1.59 3.07
CA ARG A 359 -11.95 -0.33 3.84
C ARG A 359 -12.42 0.82 2.96
N ALA A 360 -11.70 1.12 1.87
CA ALA A 360 -12.08 2.18 0.93
C ALA A 360 -13.49 1.97 0.36
N GLN A 361 -13.86 0.72 0.08
CA GLN A 361 -15.19 0.36 -0.42
C GLN A 361 -16.29 0.54 0.64
N SER A 362 -16.00 0.25 1.90
CA SER A 362 -16.93 0.48 3.02
C SER A 362 -17.18 1.97 3.22
N ASP A 363 -16.12 2.78 3.19
CA ASP A 363 -16.20 4.24 3.29
C ASP A 363 -17.01 4.80 2.12
N LEU A 364 -16.71 4.37 0.89
CA LEU A 364 -17.48 4.74 -0.31
C LEU A 364 -18.97 4.40 -0.16
N LEU A 365 -19.29 3.19 0.29
CA LEU A 365 -20.65 2.71 0.46
C LEU A 365 -21.43 3.56 1.48
N SER A 366 -20.75 4.11 2.50
CA SER A 366 -21.37 5.00 3.49
C SER A 366 -21.85 6.33 2.91
N LEU A 367 -21.29 6.75 1.77
CA LEU A 367 -21.60 8.00 1.07
C LEU A 367 -22.71 7.83 0.02
N GLN A 368 -23.23 6.61 -0.21
CA GLN A 368 -24.18 6.37 -1.30
C GLN A 368 -25.65 6.58 -0.89
N ASP A 369 -26.34 7.44 -1.64
CA ASP A 369 -27.73 7.82 -1.37
C ASP A 369 -28.77 7.05 -2.19
N THR A 370 -28.39 6.47 -3.32
CA THR A 370 -29.34 5.69 -4.15
C THR A 370 -29.32 4.21 -3.79
N GLY A 371 -30.47 3.54 -3.93
CA GLY A 371 -30.60 2.11 -3.73
C GLY A 371 -29.78 1.31 -4.75
N TRP A 372 -29.65 1.83 -5.97
CA TRP A 372 -28.77 1.26 -6.98
C TRP A 372 -27.30 1.29 -6.53
N ASP A 373 -26.80 2.46 -6.13
CA ASP A 373 -25.40 2.63 -5.74
C ASP A 373 -25.10 1.89 -4.44
N ARG A 374 -25.99 1.95 -3.43
CA ARG A 374 -25.84 1.12 -2.23
C ARG A 374 -25.76 -0.36 -2.54
N ALA A 375 -26.61 -0.88 -3.42
CA ALA A 375 -26.60 -2.28 -3.80
C ALA A 375 -25.34 -2.65 -4.61
N ALA A 376 -24.93 -1.78 -5.53
CA ALA A 376 -23.74 -1.96 -6.34
C ALA A 376 -22.48 -1.92 -5.47
N GLU A 377 -22.28 -0.90 -4.65
CA GLU A 377 -21.08 -0.79 -3.82
C GLU A 377 -21.04 -1.85 -2.70
N ALA A 378 -22.20 -2.29 -2.19
CA ALA A 378 -22.26 -3.40 -1.23
C ALA A 378 -21.92 -4.77 -1.84
N HIS A 379 -22.25 -5.03 -3.11
CA HIS A 379 -21.82 -6.28 -3.75
C HIS A 379 -20.30 -6.31 -3.98
N VAL A 380 -19.69 -5.15 -4.30
CA VAL A 380 -18.24 -5.04 -4.44
C VAL A 380 -17.57 -5.26 -3.08
N LEU A 381 -18.10 -4.65 -2.01
CA LEU A 381 -17.61 -4.88 -0.65
C LEU A 381 -17.67 -6.36 -0.27
N ALA A 382 -18.80 -7.03 -0.52
CA ALA A 382 -18.94 -8.47 -0.25
C ALA A 382 -17.87 -9.31 -0.95
N ARG A 383 -17.57 -8.99 -2.22
CA ARG A 383 -16.53 -9.66 -2.99
C ARG A 383 -15.15 -9.43 -2.39
N LEU A 384 -14.84 -8.20 -1.97
CA LEU A 384 -13.56 -7.87 -1.35
C LEU A 384 -13.37 -8.55 0.01
N GLU A 385 -14.41 -8.54 0.86
CA GLU A 385 -14.40 -9.25 2.15
C GLU A 385 -14.25 -10.76 1.98
N LEU A 386 -14.90 -11.34 0.96
CA LEU A 386 -14.72 -12.75 0.62
C LEU A 386 -13.27 -13.06 0.21
N ARG A 387 -12.63 -12.22 -0.61
CA ARG A 387 -11.22 -12.40 -1.01
C ARG A 387 -10.23 -12.16 0.13
N LYS A 388 -10.57 -11.29 1.07
CA LYS A 388 -9.84 -11.10 2.33
C LYS A 388 -9.97 -12.33 3.25
N GLY A 389 -11.03 -13.13 3.08
CA GLY A 389 -11.30 -14.32 3.89
C GLY A 389 -12.29 -14.10 5.03
N ASP A 390 -12.89 -12.90 5.15
CA ASP A 390 -13.91 -12.61 6.16
C ASP A 390 -15.31 -12.95 5.63
N LEU A 391 -15.69 -14.22 5.77
CA LEU A 391 -16.98 -14.72 5.31
C LEU A 391 -18.17 -14.05 6.03
N GLY A 392 -17.96 -13.63 7.28
CA GLY A 392 -18.97 -12.93 8.08
C GLY A 392 -19.23 -11.52 7.57
N ALA A 393 -18.16 -10.77 7.28
CA ALA A 393 -18.26 -9.44 6.66
C ALA A 393 -18.86 -9.52 5.25
N ALA A 394 -18.45 -10.52 4.46
CA ALA A 394 -19.04 -10.77 3.14
C ALA A 394 -20.57 -10.99 3.23
N ARG A 395 -21.03 -11.80 4.19
CA ARG A 395 -22.48 -12.00 4.45
C ARG A 395 -23.18 -10.68 4.78
N ARG A 396 -22.62 -9.87 5.71
CA ARG A 396 -23.21 -8.58 6.11
C ARG A 396 -23.30 -7.62 4.92
N ALA A 397 -22.28 -7.56 4.07
CA ALA A 397 -22.30 -6.74 2.87
C ALA A 397 -23.37 -7.21 1.86
N LEU A 398 -23.54 -8.52 1.67
CA LEU A 398 -24.62 -9.06 0.83
C LEU A 398 -26.02 -8.77 1.39
N GLU A 399 -26.19 -8.81 2.71
CA GLU A 399 -27.42 -8.41 3.39
C GLU A 399 -27.77 -6.94 3.12
N ARG A 400 -26.77 -6.04 3.19
CA ARG A 400 -26.93 -4.62 2.79
C ARG A 400 -27.33 -4.49 1.32
N ALA A 401 -26.72 -5.28 0.42
CA ALA A 401 -27.06 -5.25 -1.00
C ALA A 401 -28.52 -5.68 -1.26
N ARG A 402 -28.98 -6.75 -0.61
CA ARG A 402 -30.38 -7.21 -0.71
C ARG A 402 -31.38 -6.22 -0.12
N THR A 403 -31.05 -5.62 1.02
CA THR A 403 -31.87 -4.59 1.65
C THR A 403 -32.02 -3.38 0.73
N ALA A 404 -30.92 -2.94 0.09
CA ALA A 404 -30.94 -1.82 -0.85
C ALA A 404 -31.82 -2.07 -2.09
N VAL A 405 -31.94 -3.31 -2.56
CA VAL A 405 -32.84 -3.69 -3.66
C VAL A 405 -34.27 -4.06 -3.22
N GLY A 406 -34.58 -3.94 -1.93
CA GLY A 406 -35.92 -4.15 -1.36
C GLY A 406 -36.33 -5.60 -1.14
N LEU A 407 -35.39 -6.55 -1.11
CA LEU A 407 -35.70 -7.97 -0.87
C LEU A 407 -35.97 -8.30 0.61
N ASP A 408 -35.46 -7.48 1.53
CA ASP A 408 -35.54 -7.69 2.98
C ASP A 408 -36.59 -6.77 3.65
N GLY A 409 -37.64 -6.39 2.91
CA GLY A 409 -38.79 -5.64 3.44
C GLY A 409 -38.63 -4.11 3.44
N ALA A 410 -37.48 -3.58 3.02
CA ALA A 410 -37.32 -2.16 2.72
C ALA A 410 -38.06 -1.80 1.41
N ALA A 411 -38.78 -0.68 1.38
CA ALA A 411 -39.36 -0.18 0.14
C ALA A 411 -38.20 0.26 -0.79
N PRO A 412 -38.01 -0.38 -1.96
CA PRO A 412 -36.97 0.03 -2.88
C PRO A 412 -37.28 1.43 -3.43
N ASP A 413 -36.26 2.25 -3.60
CA ASP A 413 -36.44 3.51 -4.32
C ASP A 413 -36.62 3.28 -5.83
N ALA A 414 -37.01 4.34 -6.55
CA ALA A 414 -37.27 4.25 -7.99
C ALA A 414 -36.02 3.84 -8.80
N THR A 415 -34.81 4.16 -8.33
CA THR A 415 -33.55 3.91 -9.05
C THR A 415 -33.25 2.42 -9.19
N VAL A 416 -33.75 1.62 -8.24
CA VAL A 416 -33.48 0.18 -8.17
C VAL A 416 -34.65 -0.68 -8.67
N SER A 417 -35.77 -0.09 -9.07
CA SER A 417 -37.00 -0.81 -9.49
C SER A 417 -36.80 -1.93 -10.52
N GLU A 418 -35.84 -1.79 -11.45
CA GLU A 418 -35.52 -2.78 -12.48
C GLU A 418 -34.22 -3.58 -12.22
N TRP A 419 -33.72 -3.63 -10.99
CA TRP A 419 -32.46 -4.32 -10.64
C TRP A 419 -32.39 -5.77 -11.15
N HIS A 420 -33.53 -6.47 -11.14
CA HIS A 420 -33.68 -7.86 -11.57
C HIS A 420 -33.61 -8.06 -13.10
N ARG A 421 -33.81 -6.99 -13.88
CA ARG A 421 -33.71 -6.96 -15.35
C ARG A 421 -32.43 -6.28 -15.84
N ARG A 422 -31.52 -5.95 -14.94
CA ARG A 422 -30.22 -5.37 -15.25
C ARG A 422 -29.11 -6.22 -14.63
N GLY A 423 -27.85 -5.90 -14.94
CA GLY A 423 -26.70 -6.68 -14.48
C GLY A 423 -26.58 -6.81 -12.95
N LEU A 424 -27.18 -5.89 -12.19
CA LEU A 424 -27.10 -5.85 -10.72
C LEU A 424 -27.65 -7.12 -10.06
N GLY A 425 -28.81 -7.62 -10.49
CA GLY A 425 -29.36 -8.87 -9.96
C GLY A 425 -28.46 -10.07 -10.19
N ARG A 426 -27.83 -10.17 -11.38
CA ARG A 426 -26.83 -11.21 -11.67
C ARG A 426 -25.66 -11.14 -10.70
N MET A 427 -25.09 -9.94 -10.51
CA MET A 427 -23.90 -9.74 -9.68
C MET A 427 -24.16 -10.12 -8.22
N ILE A 428 -25.26 -9.65 -7.63
CA ILE A 428 -25.63 -9.98 -6.24
C ILE A 428 -25.86 -11.50 -6.11
N THR A 429 -26.57 -12.12 -7.05
CA THR A 429 -26.83 -13.56 -7.05
C THR A 429 -25.54 -14.37 -7.14
N GLN A 430 -24.64 -13.99 -8.06
CA GLN A 430 -23.35 -14.65 -8.25
C GLN A 430 -22.55 -14.64 -6.94
N GLN A 431 -22.44 -13.48 -6.29
CA GLN A 431 -21.68 -13.35 -5.04
C GLN A 431 -22.26 -14.18 -3.89
N HIS A 432 -23.59 -14.32 -3.80
CA HIS A 432 -24.19 -15.26 -2.83
C HIS A 432 -23.78 -16.71 -3.08
N LEU A 433 -23.76 -17.14 -4.34
CA LEU A 433 -23.42 -18.52 -4.69
C LEU A 433 -21.93 -18.82 -4.47
N GLU A 434 -21.05 -17.85 -4.74
CA GLU A 434 -19.62 -17.93 -4.44
C GLU A 434 -19.36 -18.02 -2.93
N LEU A 435 -20.05 -17.20 -2.12
CA LEU A 435 -19.97 -17.28 -0.66
C LEU A 435 -20.47 -18.63 -0.13
N VAL A 436 -21.52 -19.22 -0.72
CA VAL A 436 -22.00 -20.57 -0.34
C VAL A 436 -20.92 -21.61 -0.53
N ILE A 437 -20.27 -21.63 -1.69
CA ILE A 437 -19.22 -22.62 -2.00
C ILE A 437 -18.07 -22.46 -1.01
N THR A 438 -17.60 -21.22 -0.83
CA THR A 438 -16.48 -20.91 0.07
C THR A 438 -16.81 -21.26 1.53
N ALA A 439 -18.03 -20.97 2.00
CA ALA A 439 -18.47 -21.33 3.34
C ALA A 439 -18.53 -22.85 3.55
N VAL A 440 -18.93 -23.63 2.55
CA VAL A 440 -18.87 -25.10 2.62
C VAL A 440 -17.43 -25.59 2.72
N GLU A 441 -16.53 -25.02 1.92
CA GLU A 441 -15.10 -25.37 1.92
C GLU A 441 -14.43 -25.01 3.26
N ALA A 442 -14.86 -23.92 3.90
CA ALA A 442 -14.40 -23.50 5.23
C ALA A 442 -15.06 -24.27 6.39
N GLY A 443 -16.05 -25.14 6.13
CA GLY A 443 -16.78 -25.88 7.17
C GLY A 443 -17.88 -25.07 7.88
N GLU A 444 -18.18 -23.86 7.40
CA GLU A 444 -19.20 -22.95 7.93
C GLU A 444 -20.62 -23.33 7.44
N ALA A 445 -21.11 -24.47 7.92
CA ALA A 445 -22.32 -25.12 7.41
C ALA A 445 -23.59 -24.27 7.55
N ASP A 446 -23.74 -23.54 8.65
CA ASP A 446 -24.93 -22.72 8.88
C ASP A 446 -24.94 -21.47 8.00
N LEU A 447 -23.79 -20.80 7.88
CA LEU A 447 -23.59 -19.70 6.95
C LEU A 447 -23.88 -20.12 5.50
N ALA A 448 -23.37 -21.29 5.08
CA ALA A 448 -23.62 -21.81 3.74
C ALA A 448 -25.11 -22.07 3.49
N ARG A 449 -25.82 -22.69 4.44
CA ARG A 449 -27.26 -22.97 4.30
C ARG A 449 -28.08 -21.69 4.26
N GLU A 450 -27.79 -20.73 5.14
CA GLU A 450 -28.49 -19.45 5.18
C GLU A 450 -28.27 -18.66 3.89
N THR A 451 -27.02 -18.46 3.49
CA THR A 451 -26.66 -17.76 2.24
C THR A 451 -27.31 -18.43 1.03
N MET A 452 -27.39 -19.77 1.01
CA MET A 452 -28.05 -20.49 -0.08
C MET A 452 -29.57 -20.29 -0.11
N ARG A 453 -30.25 -20.14 1.03
CA ARG A 453 -31.68 -19.78 1.06
C ARG A 453 -31.89 -18.43 0.37
N HIS A 454 -31.02 -17.46 0.66
CA HIS A 454 -31.04 -16.13 0.04
C HIS A 454 -30.73 -16.18 -1.45
N GLY A 455 -29.70 -16.96 -1.85
CA GLY A 455 -29.37 -17.20 -3.26
C GLY A 455 -30.52 -17.81 -4.06
N LYS A 456 -31.30 -18.73 -3.46
CA LYS A 456 -32.51 -19.30 -4.10
C LYS A 456 -33.62 -18.29 -4.33
N VAL A 457 -33.80 -17.33 -3.42
CA VAL A 457 -34.77 -16.23 -3.61
C VAL A 457 -34.32 -15.37 -4.79
N LEU A 458 -33.05 -14.96 -4.80
CA LEU A 458 -32.45 -14.16 -5.87
C LEU A 458 -32.57 -14.83 -7.25
N LEU A 459 -32.25 -16.12 -7.35
CA LEU A 459 -32.38 -16.88 -8.59
C LEU A 459 -33.80 -16.87 -9.16
N LYS A 460 -34.83 -16.87 -8.30
CA LYS A 460 -36.23 -16.78 -8.73
C LYS A 460 -36.63 -15.37 -9.17
N SER A 461 -35.97 -14.34 -8.64
CA SER A 461 -36.28 -12.94 -8.91
C SER A 461 -35.64 -12.41 -10.19
N ILE A 462 -34.42 -12.83 -10.52
CA ILE A 462 -33.69 -12.30 -11.69
C ILE A 462 -34.23 -12.84 -13.03
N ALA A 463 -34.11 -12.03 -14.09
CA ALA A 463 -34.54 -12.40 -15.43
C ALA A 463 -33.77 -13.62 -15.98
N ASP A 464 -34.41 -14.42 -16.83
CA ASP A 464 -33.90 -15.71 -17.32
C ASP A 464 -32.56 -15.60 -18.06
N GLY A 465 -32.34 -14.52 -18.82
CA GLY A 465 -31.05 -14.27 -19.49
C GLY A 465 -29.89 -14.13 -18.51
N PHE A 466 -30.09 -13.41 -17.40
CA PHE A 466 -29.08 -13.28 -16.35
C PHE A 466 -28.89 -14.59 -15.59
N ARG A 467 -29.98 -15.31 -15.29
CA ARG A 467 -29.89 -16.63 -14.65
C ARG A 467 -29.07 -17.60 -15.51
N SER A 468 -29.30 -17.60 -16.81
CA SER A 468 -28.57 -18.44 -17.77
C SER A 468 -27.08 -18.06 -17.83
N SER A 469 -26.75 -16.77 -17.74
CA SER A 469 -25.37 -16.30 -17.72
C SER A 469 -24.55 -16.72 -16.49
N LEU A 470 -25.20 -17.21 -15.43
CA LEU A 470 -24.50 -17.76 -14.25
C LEU A 470 -23.92 -19.16 -14.49
N GLY A 471 -24.22 -19.79 -15.64
CA GLY A 471 -23.67 -21.10 -15.99
C GLY A 471 -24.02 -22.19 -14.98
N ASP A 472 -23.02 -22.95 -14.54
CA ASP A 472 -23.16 -24.07 -13.62
C ASP A 472 -23.09 -23.68 -12.12
N LEU A 473 -22.78 -22.40 -11.83
CA LEU A 473 -22.58 -21.90 -10.47
C LEU A 473 -23.78 -22.19 -9.53
N PRO A 474 -25.05 -22.00 -9.94
CA PRO A 474 -26.20 -22.36 -9.09
C PRO A 474 -26.26 -23.85 -8.75
N ALA A 475 -25.92 -24.71 -9.71
CA ALA A 475 -25.90 -26.16 -9.51
C ALA A 475 -24.77 -26.56 -8.57
N ARG A 476 -23.57 -26.01 -8.76
CA ARG A 476 -22.40 -26.23 -7.88
C ARG A 476 -22.69 -25.84 -6.44
N ALA A 477 -23.23 -24.64 -6.19
CA ALA A 477 -23.60 -24.19 -4.85
C ALA A 477 -24.68 -25.07 -4.20
N THR A 478 -25.68 -25.49 -4.99
CA THR A 478 -26.72 -26.42 -4.52
C THR A 478 -26.13 -27.76 -4.08
N TRP A 479 -25.23 -28.32 -4.90
CA TRP A 479 -24.55 -29.58 -4.59
C TRP A 479 -23.62 -29.46 -3.39
N ALA A 480 -22.89 -28.35 -3.24
CA ALA A 480 -22.02 -28.09 -2.10
C ALA A 480 -22.81 -28.17 -0.78
N VAL A 481 -23.95 -27.49 -0.69
CA VAL A 481 -24.82 -27.55 0.51
C VAL A 481 -25.43 -28.93 0.72
N ALA A 482 -25.82 -29.62 -0.36
CA ALA A 482 -26.39 -30.97 -0.26
C ALA A 482 -25.41 -32.00 0.33
N ARG A 483 -24.09 -31.81 0.11
CA ARG A 483 -23.04 -32.69 0.66
C ARG A 483 -22.87 -32.52 2.16
N LEU A 484 -23.16 -31.35 2.75
CA LEU A 484 -23.10 -31.13 4.20
C LEU A 484 -24.02 -32.07 5.00
N GLY A 485 -25.10 -32.59 4.39
CA GLY A 485 -26.04 -33.51 5.03
C GLY A 485 -25.68 -34.99 4.88
N ARG A 486 -24.65 -35.32 4.09
CA ARG A 486 -24.11 -36.67 3.96
C ARG A 486 -22.80 -36.68 4.74
N GLY A 487 -22.81 -37.22 5.96
CA GLY A 487 -21.59 -37.41 6.75
C GLY A 487 -20.50 -38.15 5.94
N PRO A 488 -19.23 -38.04 6.34
CA PRO A 488 -18.14 -38.68 5.60
C PRO A 488 -18.45 -40.18 5.48
N SER A 489 -18.46 -40.66 4.24
CA SER A 489 -18.68 -42.07 3.89
C SER A 489 -17.45 -42.89 4.25
#